data_AF-A0A1I1FIE8-F1
#
_entry.id   AF-A0A1I1FIE8-F1
#
_cell.length_a   1.000
_cell.length_b   1.000
_cell.length_c   1.000
_cell.angle_alpha   90.00
_cell.angle_beta   90.00
_cell.angle_gamma   90.00
#
_symmetry.space_group_name_H-M   'P 1'
#
loop_
_entity.id
_entity.type
_entity.pdbx_description
1 polymer ?
#
loop_
_entity_poly.entity_id
_entity_poly.type
_entity_poly.pdbx_seq_one_letter_code
_entity_poly.pdbx_strand_id
1 'polypeptide(L)'
;MPLLRAVRLFNALEAGTLTGAQLQALLVADPARVSELSVMFGMRGQARRMTASPTSFGALLGGTSALNALVTNTVFVREVEANPLAKGLLLANPTATAKLAAARAGLDPAAHATTASVLAAVFAAPSAAAVAGAISIESVFFELLRSAPQMAAVDASASLRSSVYGAPLAGGYFGVINTVGADKYAVVQAPKEAGEHAGVLWKTSQDDSANTANNDDGLVNANAQNNAAHPLFQWARGLGIGGYTDWAPPAYNVIQAIAAKLRSGVADSTPFKAGGAQAYEAVPYWSATQHPSTTTTAWYVDFSDGSVASTYKNGSYRARAVRRIKL
;
A
#
# COMPACT_ATOMS: atom_id res chain seq x y z
N MET A 1 9.20 -37.67 35.48
CA MET A 1 8.11 -37.93 34.52
C MET A 1 7.80 -36.69 33.66
N PRO A 2 8.78 -36.15 32.91
CA PRO A 2 8.60 -34.91 32.16
C PRO A 2 7.51 -34.98 31.08
N LEU A 3 7.24 -36.17 30.53
CA LEU A 3 6.24 -36.32 29.47
C LEU A 3 4.78 -36.26 29.95
N LEU A 4 4.50 -36.67 31.20
CA LEU A 4 3.12 -36.81 31.67
C LEU A 4 2.42 -35.45 31.81
N ARG A 5 3.17 -34.40 32.15
CA ARG A 5 2.68 -33.03 32.27
C ARG A 5 2.37 -32.43 30.89
N ALA A 6 3.28 -32.60 29.92
CA ALA A 6 3.06 -32.16 28.53
C ALA A 6 1.85 -32.86 27.89
N VAL A 7 1.66 -34.16 28.09
CA VAL A 7 0.50 -34.90 27.57
C VAL A 7 -0.81 -34.40 28.18
N ARG A 8 -0.84 -34.07 29.48
CA ARG A 8 -2.04 -33.49 30.12
C ARG A 8 -2.38 -32.11 29.57
N LEU A 9 -1.38 -31.26 29.35
CA LEU A 9 -1.57 -29.96 28.71
C LEU A 9 -2.13 -30.14 27.30
N PHE A 10 -1.59 -31.08 26.53
CA PHE A 10 -2.07 -31.36 25.19
C PHE A 10 -3.52 -31.85 25.16
N ASN A 11 -3.89 -32.78 26.05
CA ASN A 11 -5.27 -33.23 26.16
C ASN A 11 -6.23 -32.09 26.52
N ALA A 12 -5.78 -31.12 27.36
CA ALA A 12 -6.58 -29.94 27.69
C ALA A 12 -6.74 -28.97 26.50
N LEU A 13 -5.73 -28.88 25.62
CA LEU A 13 -5.80 -28.14 24.36
C LEU A 13 -6.72 -28.83 23.34
N GLU A 14 -6.63 -30.15 23.19
CA GLU A 14 -7.53 -30.95 22.33
C GLU A 14 -8.98 -30.83 22.79
N ALA A 15 -9.22 -30.84 24.10
CA ALA A 15 -10.55 -30.64 24.67
C ALA A 15 -11.05 -29.18 24.58
N GLY A 16 -10.24 -28.23 24.11
CA GLY A 16 -10.60 -26.80 24.03
C GLY A 16 -10.75 -26.10 25.39
N THR A 17 -10.37 -26.76 26.48
CA THR A 17 -10.47 -26.23 27.85
C THR A 17 -9.32 -25.29 28.24
N LEU A 18 -8.26 -25.28 27.43
CA LEU A 18 -7.09 -24.41 27.62
C LEU A 18 -6.92 -23.50 26.39
N THR A 19 -7.09 -22.19 26.57
CA THR A 19 -6.86 -21.19 25.51
C THR A 19 -5.37 -20.87 25.36
N GLY A 20 -4.98 -20.26 24.23
CA GLY A 20 -3.59 -19.85 24.00
C GLY A 20 -3.06 -18.85 25.05
N ALA A 21 -3.90 -17.93 25.54
CA ALA A 21 -3.53 -17.00 26.60
C ALA A 21 -3.30 -17.70 27.95
N GLN A 22 -4.15 -18.68 28.29
CA GLN A 22 -3.98 -19.48 29.50
C GLN A 22 -2.76 -20.40 29.40
N LEU A 23 -2.53 -20.99 28.22
CA LEU A 23 -1.31 -21.75 27.94
C LEU A 23 -0.08 -20.86 28.15
N GLN A 24 -0.08 -19.64 27.62
CA GLN A 24 1.02 -18.69 27.81
C GLN A 24 1.28 -18.42 29.29
N ALA A 25 0.24 -18.14 30.07
CA ALA A 25 0.37 -17.90 31.50
C ALA A 25 1.00 -19.09 32.24
N LEU A 26 0.58 -20.33 31.90
CA LEU A 26 1.14 -21.55 32.48
C LEU A 26 2.61 -21.77 32.11
N LEU A 27 3.00 -21.46 30.88
CA LEU A 27 4.38 -21.62 30.39
C LEU A 27 5.32 -20.55 30.95
N VAL A 28 4.82 -19.34 31.21
CA VAL A 28 5.60 -18.28 31.87
C VAL A 28 5.78 -18.57 33.36
N ALA A 29 4.75 -19.10 34.03
CA ALA A 29 4.80 -19.44 35.45
C ALA A 29 5.76 -20.61 35.76
N ASP A 30 5.96 -21.52 34.80
CA ASP A 30 6.82 -22.69 34.95
C ASP A 30 7.59 -22.97 33.64
N PRO A 31 8.79 -22.38 33.48
CA PRO A 31 9.59 -22.52 32.26
C PRO A 31 9.96 -23.97 31.90
N ALA A 32 9.99 -24.89 32.87
CA ALA A 32 10.26 -26.30 32.61
C ALA A 32 9.18 -26.94 31.73
N ARG A 33 7.95 -26.39 31.70
CA ARG A 33 6.89 -26.88 30.81
C ARG A 33 7.17 -26.64 29.34
N VAL A 34 7.96 -25.61 29.02
CA VAL A 34 8.35 -25.33 27.62
C VAL A 34 9.30 -26.41 27.12
N SER A 35 10.27 -26.84 27.93
CA SER A 35 11.19 -27.92 27.52
C SER A 35 10.48 -29.27 27.40
N GLU A 36 9.54 -29.59 28.29
CA GLU A 36 8.69 -30.77 28.18
C GLU A 36 7.81 -30.75 26.91
N LEU A 37 7.25 -29.58 26.56
CA LEU A 37 6.47 -29.38 25.35
C LEU A 37 7.34 -29.54 24.09
N SER A 38 8.55 -28.98 24.09
CA SER A 38 9.52 -29.14 23.00
C SER A 38 9.90 -30.59 22.73
N VAL A 39 10.04 -31.42 23.78
CA VAL A 39 10.27 -32.87 23.63
C VAL A 39 9.10 -33.54 22.91
N MET A 40 7.87 -33.17 23.27
CA MET A 40 6.66 -33.71 22.65
C MET A 40 6.52 -33.28 21.18
N PHE A 41 6.90 -32.05 20.83
CA PHE A 41 6.96 -31.57 19.43
C PHE A 41 7.95 -32.38 18.57
N GLY A 42 9.01 -32.91 19.18
CA GLY A 42 9.97 -33.79 18.51
C GLY A 42 9.42 -35.19 18.18
N MET A 43 8.30 -35.60 18.78
CA MET A 43 7.67 -36.89 18.52
C MET A 43 6.72 -36.78 17.33
N ARG A 44 7.11 -37.29 16.15
CA ARG A 44 6.32 -37.21 14.90
C ARG A 44 4.84 -37.59 15.07
N GLY A 45 4.56 -38.68 15.78
CA GLY A 45 3.19 -39.13 16.01
C GLY A 45 2.35 -38.11 16.80
N GLN A 46 2.94 -37.44 17.78
CA GLN A 46 2.26 -36.39 18.53
C GLN A 46 2.14 -35.12 17.71
N ALA A 47 3.21 -34.68 17.02
CA ALA A 47 3.20 -33.51 16.13
C ALA A 47 2.06 -33.60 15.09
N ARG A 48 1.90 -34.76 14.43
CA ARG A 48 0.79 -35.02 13.50
C ARG A 48 -0.58 -34.86 14.13
N ARG A 49 -0.77 -35.39 15.34
CA ARG A 49 -2.03 -35.25 16.07
C ARG A 49 -2.33 -33.79 16.37
N MET A 50 -1.32 -33.00 16.75
CA MET A 50 -1.52 -31.59 17.07
C MET A 50 -1.88 -30.77 15.83
N THR A 51 -1.21 -31.00 14.71
CA THR A 51 -1.48 -30.26 13.46
C THR A 51 -2.80 -30.66 12.83
N ALA A 52 -3.31 -31.86 13.10
CA ALA A 52 -4.62 -32.31 12.65
C ALA A 52 -5.81 -31.66 13.39
N SER A 53 -5.59 -31.08 14.58
CA SER A 53 -6.63 -30.43 15.38
C SER A 53 -6.54 -28.90 15.27
N PRO A 54 -7.50 -28.22 14.60
CA PRO A 54 -7.53 -26.76 14.52
C PRO A 54 -7.58 -26.08 15.90
N THR A 55 -8.29 -26.68 16.86
CA THR A 55 -8.43 -26.16 18.23
C THR A 55 -7.10 -26.20 18.96
N SER A 56 -6.43 -27.34 18.94
CA SER A 56 -5.13 -27.51 19.61
C SER A 56 -4.07 -26.63 18.96
N PHE A 57 -4.00 -26.63 17.63
CA PHE A 57 -3.03 -25.85 16.90
C PHE A 57 -3.27 -24.35 17.04
N GLY A 58 -4.52 -23.89 16.97
CA GLY A 58 -4.88 -22.49 17.21
C GLY A 58 -4.49 -22.01 18.61
N ALA A 59 -4.69 -22.84 19.64
CA ALA A 59 -4.27 -22.52 21.00
C ALA A 59 -2.73 -22.46 21.14
N LEU A 60 -1.99 -23.34 20.45
CA LEU A 60 -0.52 -23.26 20.38
C LEU A 60 -0.03 -21.96 19.72
N LEU A 61 -0.70 -21.54 18.63
CA LEU A 61 -0.37 -20.28 17.94
C LEU A 61 -0.70 -19.04 18.79
N GLY A 62 -1.69 -19.14 19.68
CA GLY A 62 -2.05 -18.08 20.63
C GLY A 62 -1.11 -17.94 21.83
N GLY A 63 -0.22 -18.90 22.07
CA GLY A 63 0.76 -18.87 23.16
C GLY A 63 2.17 -18.56 22.68
N THR A 64 2.69 -17.36 22.95
CA THR A 64 4.01 -16.88 22.50
C THR A 64 5.18 -17.82 22.81
N SER A 65 5.24 -18.40 24.01
CA SER A 65 6.29 -19.34 24.45
C SER A 65 6.16 -20.70 23.78
N ALA A 66 4.92 -21.19 23.61
CA ALA A 66 4.64 -22.43 22.88
C ALA A 66 5.01 -22.27 21.40
N LEU A 67 4.64 -21.15 20.80
CA LEU A 67 4.94 -20.80 19.42
C LEU A 67 6.45 -20.72 19.16
N ASN A 68 7.23 -20.12 20.06
CA ASN A 68 8.70 -20.10 19.96
C ASN A 68 9.30 -21.52 19.95
N ALA A 69 8.84 -22.38 20.86
CA ALA A 69 9.26 -23.78 20.91
C ALA A 69 8.83 -24.58 19.68
N LEU A 70 7.67 -24.23 19.10
CA LEU A 70 7.11 -24.87 17.92
C LEU A 70 7.91 -24.55 16.66
N VAL A 71 8.16 -23.26 16.38
CA VAL A 71 8.83 -22.82 15.14
C VAL A 71 10.31 -23.21 15.09
N THR A 72 10.93 -23.45 16.24
CA THR A 72 12.32 -23.95 16.35
C THR A 72 12.40 -25.47 16.22
N ASN A 73 11.29 -26.19 16.31
CA ASN A 73 11.27 -27.65 16.19
C ASN A 73 11.09 -28.09 14.73
N THR A 74 12.17 -28.57 14.11
CA THR A 74 12.19 -28.98 12.70
C THR A 74 11.26 -30.15 12.38
N VAL A 75 11.04 -31.07 13.32
CA VAL A 75 10.12 -32.19 13.16
C VAL A 75 8.69 -31.68 13.08
N PHE A 76 8.31 -30.80 14.00
CA PHE A 76 6.97 -30.26 14.06
C PHE A 76 6.66 -29.36 12.85
N VAL A 77 7.59 -28.48 12.47
CA VAL A 77 7.43 -27.60 11.29
C VAL A 77 7.19 -28.42 10.03
N ARG A 78 7.89 -29.54 9.83
CA ARG A 78 7.65 -30.44 8.69
C ARG A 78 6.22 -30.99 8.67
N GLU A 79 5.68 -31.35 9.84
CA GLU A 79 4.30 -31.85 9.94
C GLU A 79 3.26 -30.74 9.76
N VAL A 80 3.58 -29.48 10.07
CA VAL A 80 2.74 -28.30 9.74
C VAL A 80 2.73 -28.07 8.22
N GLU A 81 3.89 -28.11 7.58
CA GLU A 81 4.01 -27.92 6.12
C GLU A 81 3.29 -29.00 5.32
N ALA A 82 3.30 -30.24 5.81
CA ALA A 82 2.62 -31.36 5.18
C ALA A 82 1.08 -31.32 5.32
N ASN A 83 0.54 -30.49 6.23
CA ASN A 83 -0.89 -30.40 6.50
C ASN A 83 -1.46 -29.03 6.05
N PRO A 84 -2.29 -28.98 4.98
CA PRO A 84 -2.83 -27.73 4.46
C PRO A 84 -3.61 -26.89 5.48
N LEU A 85 -4.34 -27.52 6.40
CA LEU A 85 -5.12 -26.82 7.42
C LEU A 85 -4.22 -26.14 8.45
N ALA A 86 -3.21 -26.86 8.95
CA ALA A 86 -2.23 -26.30 9.89
C ALA A 86 -1.40 -25.20 9.22
N LYS A 87 -0.98 -25.41 7.97
CA LYS A 87 -0.29 -24.38 7.19
C LYS A 87 -1.16 -23.12 7.05
N GLY A 88 -2.44 -23.26 6.71
CA GLY A 88 -3.37 -22.13 6.60
C GLY A 88 -3.56 -21.36 7.92
N LEU A 89 -3.72 -22.08 9.04
CA LEU A 89 -3.85 -21.45 10.37
C LEU A 89 -2.59 -20.70 10.80
N LEU A 90 -1.40 -21.23 10.48
CA LEU A 90 -0.13 -20.55 10.75
C LEU A 90 0.00 -19.29 9.92
N LEU A 91 -0.31 -19.36 8.62
CA LEU A 91 -0.24 -18.23 7.69
C LEU A 91 -1.25 -17.13 8.04
N ALA A 92 -2.41 -17.49 8.60
CA ALA A 92 -3.40 -16.53 9.06
C ALA A 92 -3.01 -15.78 10.34
N ASN A 93 -1.97 -16.23 11.06
CA ASN A 93 -1.47 -15.60 12.28
C ASN A 93 -0.18 -14.80 11.99
N PRO A 94 -0.22 -13.45 12.01
CA PRO A 94 0.93 -12.59 11.68
C PRO A 94 2.16 -12.80 12.58
N THR A 95 1.94 -13.10 13.86
CA THR A 95 3.02 -13.34 14.82
C THR A 95 3.65 -14.71 14.59
N ALA A 96 2.85 -15.72 14.26
CA ALA A 96 3.36 -17.06 13.93
C ALA A 96 4.18 -17.07 12.64
N THR A 97 3.74 -16.35 11.61
CA THR A 97 4.50 -16.16 10.37
C THR A 97 5.81 -15.42 10.61
N ALA A 98 5.79 -14.33 11.38
CA ALA A 98 7.01 -13.60 11.74
C ALA A 98 8.02 -14.49 12.48
N LYS A 99 7.57 -15.26 13.47
CA LYS A 99 8.44 -16.13 14.26
C LYS A 99 8.98 -17.31 13.49
N LEU A 100 8.18 -17.90 12.61
CA LEU A 100 8.63 -18.94 11.70
C LEU A 100 9.69 -18.41 10.73
N ALA A 101 9.51 -17.19 10.23
CA ALA A 101 10.49 -16.54 9.36
C ALA A 101 11.79 -16.22 10.09
N ALA A 102 11.71 -15.72 11.33
CA ALA A 102 12.87 -15.53 12.19
C ALA A 102 13.65 -16.83 12.37
N ALA A 103 12.96 -17.92 12.75
CA ALA A 103 13.57 -19.23 12.95
C ALA A 103 14.28 -19.74 11.69
N ARG A 104 13.67 -19.55 10.51
CA ARG A 104 14.26 -19.94 9.21
C ARG A 104 15.43 -19.06 8.78
N ALA A 105 15.42 -17.79 9.18
CA ALA A 105 16.52 -16.86 8.95
C ALA A 105 17.69 -17.07 9.94
N GLY A 106 17.61 -18.05 10.85
CA GLY A 106 18.59 -18.25 11.91
C GLY A 106 18.57 -17.18 13.01
N LEU A 107 17.50 -16.38 13.07
CA LEU A 107 17.28 -15.35 14.09
C LEU A 107 16.48 -15.92 15.27
N ASP A 108 16.62 -15.31 16.45
CA ASP A 108 15.86 -15.72 17.63
C ASP A 108 14.36 -15.35 17.48
N PRO A 109 13.45 -16.34 17.39
CA PRO A 109 12.01 -16.05 17.28
C PRO A 109 11.42 -15.34 18.50
N ALA A 110 12.06 -15.42 19.66
CA ALA A 110 11.61 -14.71 20.85
C ALA A 110 11.78 -13.19 20.71
N ALA A 111 12.83 -12.74 20.01
CA ALA A 111 13.12 -11.33 19.75
C ALA A 111 12.26 -10.73 18.63
N HIS A 112 11.59 -11.56 17.83
CA HIS A 112 10.92 -11.14 16.60
C HIS A 112 9.43 -11.49 16.57
N ALA A 113 8.59 -10.57 17.06
CA ALA A 113 7.13 -10.75 17.08
C ALA A 113 6.41 -10.22 15.82
N THR A 114 7.11 -9.47 14.98
CA THR A 114 6.56 -8.84 13.76
C THR A 114 7.46 -9.08 12.56
N THR A 115 6.87 -9.15 11.36
CA THR A 115 7.62 -9.32 10.11
C THR A 115 8.61 -8.16 9.88
N ALA A 116 8.24 -6.95 10.29
CA ALA A 116 9.13 -5.77 10.26
C ALA A 116 10.39 -5.97 11.11
N SER A 117 10.28 -6.56 12.31
CA SER A 117 11.44 -6.82 13.17
C SER A 117 12.41 -7.86 12.56
N VAL A 118 11.87 -8.85 11.85
CA VAL A 118 12.67 -9.86 11.13
C VAL A 118 13.39 -9.21 9.96
N LEU A 119 12.68 -8.46 9.12
CA LEU A 119 13.25 -7.74 7.98
C LEU A 119 14.37 -6.80 8.43
N ALA A 120 14.13 -6.01 9.50
CA ALA A 120 15.14 -5.11 10.04
C ALA A 120 16.42 -5.84 10.47
N ALA A 121 16.30 -6.99 11.15
CA ALA A 121 17.46 -7.78 11.57
C ALA A 121 18.20 -8.43 10.38
N VAL A 122 17.47 -8.93 9.38
CA VAL A 122 18.06 -9.50 8.16
C VAL A 122 18.82 -8.43 7.36
N PHE A 123 18.27 -7.21 7.22
CA PHE A 123 18.92 -6.12 6.50
C PHE A 123 20.04 -5.43 7.29
N ALA A 124 20.01 -5.49 8.63
CA ALA A 124 21.05 -4.91 9.49
C ALA A 124 22.27 -5.83 9.66
N ALA A 125 22.19 -7.11 9.27
CA ALA A 125 23.32 -8.02 9.35
C ALA A 125 24.38 -7.66 8.29
N PRO A 126 25.62 -7.26 8.70
CA PRO A 126 26.70 -7.04 7.74
C PRO A 126 27.05 -8.36 7.07
N SER A 127 27.17 -8.34 5.75
CA SER A 127 27.41 -9.51 4.91
C SER A 127 28.57 -10.39 5.41
N ALA A 128 28.29 -11.65 5.80
CA ALA A 128 29.12 -12.84 5.50
C ALA A 128 28.62 -14.11 6.21
N ALA A 129 28.41 -15.16 5.40
CA ALA A 129 28.53 -16.58 5.71
C ALA A 129 27.52 -17.29 6.65
N ALA A 130 26.93 -18.34 6.07
CA ALA A 130 26.37 -19.54 6.71
C ALA A 130 24.97 -19.46 7.34
N VAL A 131 23.94 -19.66 6.49
CA VAL A 131 22.89 -20.62 6.84
C VAL A 131 22.92 -21.71 5.77
N ALA A 132 23.87 -22.63 5.92
CA ALA A 132 23.90 -23.87 5.18
C ALA A 132 22.82 -24.78 5.76
N GLY A 133 21.71 -24.93 5.05
CA GLY A 133 20.72 -25.98 5.32
C GLY A 133 19.28 -25.51 5.29
N ALA A 134 18.57 -26.01 4.27
CA ALA A 134 17.13 -26.16 4.17
C ALA A 134 16.30 -24.93 3.75
N ILE A 135 15.91 -25.01 2.47
CA ILE A 135 14.80 -24.31 1.80
C ILE A 135 15.15 -22.87 1.43
N SER A 136 15.24 -22.66 0.12
CA SER A 136 15.53 -21.39 -0.55
C SER A 136 14.94 -20.20 0.23
N ILE A 137 15.84 -19.38 0.79
CA ILE A 137 15.55 -18.08 1.41
C ILE A 137 14.63 -17.25 0.53
N GLU A 138 14.70 -17.44 -0.79
CA GLU A 138 13.82 -16.84 -1.80
C GLU A 138 12.33 -17.18 -1.59
N SER A 139 11.98 -18.43 -1.26
CA SER A 139 10.58 -18.84 -1.06
C SER A 139 9.95 -18.25 0.21
N VAL A 140 10.71 -18.23 1.31
CA VAL A 140 10.28 -17.62 2.59
C VAL A 140 10.28 -16.10 2.46
N PHE A 141 11.27 -15.53 1.76
CA PHE A 141 11.34 -14.11 1.43
C PHE A 141 10.12 -13.68 0.61
N PHE A 142 9.73 -14.43 -0.44
CA PHE A 142 8.54 -14.14 -1.25
C PHE A 142 7.21 -14.27 -0.48
N GLU A 143 7.10 -15.23 0.45
CA GLU A 143 5.89 -15.42 1.27
C GLU A 143 5.79 -14.36 2.39
N LEU A 144 6.93 -13.96 2.98
CA LEU A 144 7.02 -12.87 3.96
C LEU A 144 6.77 -11.50 3.34
N LEU A 145 7.30 -11.29 2.14
CA LEU A 145 7.05 -10.14 1.28
C LEU A 145 5.54 -10.07 0.96
N ARG A 146 4.92 -11.11 0.40
CA ARG A 146 3.46 -11.09 0.10
C ARG A 146 2.55 -10.80 1.29
N SER A 147 2.94 -11.18 2.50
CA SER A 147 2.14 -10.99 3.72
C SER A 147 2.37 -9.64 4.43
N ALA A 148 3.35 -8.84 4.00
CA ALA A 148 3.65 -7.56 4.64
C ALA A 148 2.73 -6.44 4.10
N PRO A 149 2.13 -5.58 4.96
CA PRO A 149 1.32 -4.44 4.50
C PRO A 149 2.15 -3.43 3.67
N GLN A 150 3.47 -3.40 3.89
CA GLN A 150 4.37 -2.60 3.06
C GLN A 150 4.56 -3.17 1.66
N MET A 151 4.43 -4.48 1.45
CA MET A 151 4.45 -5.08 0.12
C MET A 151 3.10 -4.97 -0.58
N ALA A 152 1.97 -4.92 0.13
CA ALA A 152 0.72 -4.48 -0.49
C ALA A 152 0.84 -3.02 -0.99
N ALA A 153 1.54 -2.16 -0.25
CA ALA A 153 1.86 -0.81 -0.71
C ALA A 153 2.91 -0.78 -1.83
N VAL A 154 3.94 -1.65 -1.82
CA VAL A 154 4.95 -1.76 -2.89
C VAL A 154 4.38 -2.42 -4.15
N ASP A 155 3.50 -3.42 -4.04
CA ASP A 155 2.77 -4.05 -5.15
C ASP A 155 1.71 -3.09 -5.70
N ALA A 156 1.02 -2.34 -4.85
CA ALA A 156 0.17 -1.23 -5.29
C ALA A 156 1.00 -0.16 -5.99
N SER A 157 2.12 0.28 -5.41
CA SER A 157 3.04 1.23 -6.04
C SER A 157 3.65 0.70 -7.34
N ALA A 158 4.00 -0.58 -7.41
CA ALA A 158 4.57 -1.21 -8.61
C ALA A 158 3.50 -1.38 -9.69
N SER A 159 2.28 -1.78 -9.32
CA SER A 159 1.11 -1.83 -10.20
C SER A 159 0.68 -0.44 -10.68
N LEU A 160 0.81 0.59 -9.84
CA LEU A 160 0.58 1.99 -10.20
C LEU A 160 1.68 2.52 -11.13
N ARG A 161 2.94 2.13 -10.92
CA ARG A 161 4.08 2.50 -11.78
C ARG A 161 4.00 1.83 -13.15
N SER A 162 3.38 0.65 -13.25
CA SER A 162 3.13 -0.06 -14.51
C SER A 162 1.73 0.17 -15.08
N SER A 163 0.94 1.07 -14.48
CA SER A 163 -0.41 1.37 -14.95
C SER A 163 -0.39 1.99 -16.35
N VAL A 164 -1.27 1.49 -17.22
CA VAL A 164 -1.44 1.99 -18.57
C VAL A 164 -2.22 3.30 -18.52
N TYR A 165 -1.81 4.28 -19.34
CA TYR A 165 -2.55 5.54 -19.48
C TYR A 165 -4.04 5.28 -19.73
N GLY A 166 -4.91 5.97 -19.00
CA GLY A 166 -6.36 5.82 -19.11
C GLY A 166 -6.94 4.56 -18.47
N ALA A 167 -6.15 3.75 -17.76
CA ALA A 167 -6.68 2.65 -16.95
C ALA A 167 -7.52 3.17 -15.76
N PRO A 168 -8.65 2.55 -15.41
CA PRO A 168 -9.43 2.93 -14.23
C PRO A 168 -8.59 2.83 -12.96
N LEU A 169 -8.57 3.89 -12.16
CA LEU A 169 -7.80 3.97 -10.94
C LEU A 169 -8.47 4.90 -9.93
N ALA A 170 -8.80 4.36 -8.75
CA ALA A 170 -9.17 5.12 -7.56
C ALA A 170 -10.16 6.28 -7.82
N GLY A 171 -11.30 5.95 -8.44
CA GLY A 171 -12.39 6.88 -8.75
C GLY A 171 -12.23 7.67 -10.05
N GLY A 172 -11.12 7.52 -10.77
CA GLY A 172 -10.88 8.15 -12.06
C GLY A 172 -10.03 7.27 -12.98
N TYR A 173 -9.13 7.90 -13.74
CA TYR A 173 -8.28 7.23 -14.72
C TYR A 173 -6.83 7.63 -14.56
N PHE A 174 -5.91 6.68 -14.61
CA PHE A 174 -4.49 6.97 -14.56
C PHE A 174 -4.07 7.91 -15.71
N GLY A 175 -3.34 8.98 -15.39
CA GLY A 175 -2.79 9.91 -16.35
C GLY A 175 -1.28 9.76 -16.46
N VAL A 176 -0.55 10.42 -15.57
CA VAL A 176 0.91 10.48 -15.64
C VAL A 176 1.55 10.23 -14.28
N ILE A 177 2.85 9.96 -14.28
CA ILE A 177 3.64 10.00 -13.05
C ILE A 177 4.24 11.40 -12.95
N ASN A 178 4.01 12.06 -11.81
CA ASN A 178 4.59 13.35 -11.48
C ASN A 178 5.59 13.18 -10.31
N THR A 179 6.62 14.02 -10.26
CA THR A 179 7.56 14.12 -9.14
C THR A 179 7.31 15.42 -8.40
N VAL A 180 7.05 15.36 -7.09
CA VAL A 180 6.90 16.54 -6.23
C VAL A 180 7.95 16.44 -5.13
N GLY A 181 8.97 17.30 -5.18
CA GLY A 181 10.15 17.16 -4.32
C GLY A 181 10.89 15.85 -4.60
N ALA A 182 11.11 15.03 -3.57
CA ALA A 182 11.76 13.72 -3.70
C ALA A 182 10.76 12.57 -3.98
N ASP A 183 9.46 12.83 -3.85
CA ASP A 183 8.41 11.82 -3.93
C ASP A 183 7.81 11.72 -5.34
N LYS A 184 7.42 10.51 -5.74
CA LYS A 184 6.67 10.26 -6.98
C LYS A 184 5.20 10.01 -6.70
N TYR A 185 4.35 10.48 -7.59
CA TYR A 185 2.90 10.35 -7.49
C TYR A 185 2.30 9.88 -8.81
N ALA A 186 1.39 8.92 -8.74
CA ALA A 186 0.45 8.64 -9.83
C ALA A 186 -0.62 9.73 -9.85
N VAL A 187 -0.73 10.44 -10.96
CA VAL A 187 -1.77 11.42 -11.22
C VAL A 187 -2.97 10.71 -11.82
N VAL A 188 -4.12 10.85 -11.16
CA VAL A 188 -5.40 10.29 -11.58
C VAL A 188 -6.29 11.41 -12.07
N GLN A 189 -6.76 11.31 -13.30
CA GLN A 189 -7.67 12.23 -13.95
C GLN A 189 -9.11 11.91 -13.56
N ALA A 190 -9.89 12.90 -13.16
CA ALA A 190 -11.29 12.70 -12.82
C ALA A 190 -12.10 12.25 -14.06
N PRO A 191 -13.15 11.44 -13.90
CA PRO A 191 -14.11 11.16 -14.97
C PRO A 191 -14.69 12.47 -15.53
N LYS A 192 -14.82 12.57 -16.86
CA LYS A 192 -15.26 13.78 -17.55
C LYS A 192 -16.62 14.27 -17.05
N GLU A 193 -17.57 13.35 -16.90
CA GLU A 193 -18.94 13.66 -16.47
C GLU A 193 -19.01 14.27 -15.06
N ALA A 194 -18.15 13.83 -14.14
CA ALA A 194 -18.21 14.23 -12.73
C ALA A 194 -17.16 15.27 -12.32
N GLY A 195 -16.08 15.41 -13.09
CA GLY A 195 -14.89 16.17 -12.70
C GLY A 195 -14.34 17.10 -13.78
N GLU A 196 -15.17 17.48 -14.76
CA GLU A 196 -14.88 18.55 -15.71
C GLU A 196 -15.82 19.74 -15.50
N HIS A 197 -15.30 20.96 -15.67
CA HIS A 197 -16.07 22.19 -15.69
C HIS A 197 -15.84 22.91 -17.02
N ALA A 198 -16.90 23.25 -17.76
CA ALA A 198 -16.81 23.73 -19.14
C ALA A 198 -16.50 25.24 -19.27
N GLY A 199 -16.53 25.99 -18.17
CA GLY A 199 -16.26 27.45 -18.17
C GLY A 199 -16.12 27.99 -16.77
N VAL A 200 -14.97 27.75 -16.15
CA VAL A 200 -14.63 28.24 -14.81
C VAL A 200 -13.62 29.38 -14.90
N LEU A 201 -13.76 30.38 -14.03
CA LEU A 201 -12.76 31.41 -13.85
C LEU A 201 -11.66 30.90 -12.93
N TRP A 202 -10.41 31.23 -13.24
CA TRP A 202 -9.30 30.97 -12.32
C TRP A 202 -9.44 31.84 -11.06
N LYS A 203 -9.75 33.13 -11.24
CA LYS A 203 -10.08 34.10 -10.19
C LYS A 203 -11.03 35.18 -10.71
N THR A 204 -11.83 35.79 -9.83
CA THR A 204 -12.78 36.87 -10.19
C THR A 204 -12.11 38.21 -10.45
N SER A 205 -10.85 38.40 -10.05
CA SER A 205 -10.07 39.63 -10.20
C SER A 205 -8.70 39.36 -10.84
N GLN A 206 -8.07 40.43 -11.35
CA GLN A 206 -6.77 40.38 -12.04
C GLN A 206 -5.64 40.94 -11.16
N ASP A 207 -5.31 40.20 -10.12
CA ASP A 207 -4.33 40.56 -9.10
C ASP A 207 -3.66 39.30 -8.55
N ASP A 208 -2.61 39.50 -7.76
CA ASP A 208 -1.79 38.42 -7.23
C ASP A 208 -2.58 37.44 -6.36
N SER A 209 -2.09 36.20 -6.27
CA SER A 209 -2.68 35.12 -5.49
C SER A 209 -1.55 34.36 -4.82
N ALA A 210 -1.30 34.73 -3.56
CA ALA A 210 -0.20 34.18 -2.78
C ALA A 210 -0.19 32.65 -2.79
N ASN A 211 1.00 32.07 -2.90
CA ASN A 211 1.27 30.62 -2.82
C ASN A 211 0.58 29.76 -3.88
N THR A 212 0.34 30.31 -5.09
CA THR A 212 -0.26 29.56 -6.22
C THR A 212 0.67 29.35 -7.41
N ALA A 213 1.98 29.61 -7.24
CA ALA A 213 2.98 29.48 -8.30
C ALA A 213 3.69 28.12 -8.34
N ASN A 214 3.17 27.09 -7.64
CA ASN A 214 3.79 25.75 -7.69
C ASN A 214 3.45 25.08 -9.03
N ASN A 215 4.48 24.67 -9.77
CA ASN A 215 4.33 24.06 -11.10
C ASN A 215 4.00 22.56 -11.06
N ASP A 216 4.26 21.89 -9.94
CA ASP A 216 4.14 20.44 -9.80
C ASP A 216 2.98 20.02 -8.89
N ASP A 217 2.59 20.87 -7.93
CA ASP A 217 1.59 20.53 -6.93
C ASP A 217 0.35 21.43 -6.99
N GLY A 218 -0.64 20.97 -7.75
CA GLY A 218 -1.90 21.70 -7.92
C GLY A 218 -2.78 21.67 -6.67
N LEU A 219 -2.58 20.67 -5.79
CA LEU A 219 -3.29 20.58 -4.52
C LEU A 219 -2.80 21.65 -3.54
N VAL A 220 -1.50 21.93 -3.51
CA VAL A 220 -0.93 23.04 -2.73
C VAL A 220 -1.49 24.37 -3.20
N ASN A 221 -1.50 24.64 -4.51
CA ASN A 221 -2.06 25.87 -5.06
C ASN A 221 -3.56 26.00 -4.73
N ALA A 222 -4.33 24.94 -4.92
CA ALA A 222 -5.77 24.95 -4.65
C ALA A 222 -6.09 25.16 -3.17
N ASN A 223 -5.32 24.55 -2.26
CA ASN A 223 -5.52 24.74 -0.83
C ASN A 223 -5.10 26.14 -0.36
N ALA A 224 -4.09 26.76 -0.99
CA ALA A 224 -3.67 28.11 -0.69
C ALA A 224 -4.76 29.17 -0.97
N GLN A 225 -5.62 28.91 -1.96
CA GLN A 225 -6.63 29.86 -2.43
C GLN A 225 -8.03 29.24 -2.56
N ASN A 226 -8.42 28.33 -1.66
CA ASN A 226 -9.77 27.74 -1.67
C ASN A 226 -10.83 28.70 -1.11
N ASN A 227 -11.16 29.75 -1.85
CA ASN A 227 -12.08 30.81 -1.44
C ASN A 227 -12.94 31.31 -2.61
N ALA A 228 -14.00 32.06 -2.31
CA ALA A 228 -14.99 32.48 -3.31
C ALA A 228 -14.42 33.35 -4.44
N ALA A 229 -13.26 34.00 -4.23
CA ALA A 229 -12.58 34.76 -5.27
C ALA A 229 -11.91 33.85 -6.31
N HIS A 230 -11.74 32.55 -6.04
CA HIS A 230 -11.12 31.57 -6.94
C HIS A 230 -12.07 30.42 -7.26
N PRO A 231 -13.02 30.62 -8.19
CA PRO A 231 -14.02 29.61 -8.54
C PRO A 231 -13.41 28.27 -8.95
N LEU A 232 -12.28 28.27 -9.66
CA LEU A 232 -11.55 27.05 -10.04
C LEU A 232 -11.17 26.19 -8.83
N PHE A 233 -10.63 26.80 -7.78
CA PHE A 233 -10.19 26.09 -6.59
C PHE A 233 -11.37 25.64 -5.74
N GLN A 234 -12.40 26.48 -5.57
CA GLN A 234 -13.61 26.07 -4.86
C GLN A 234 -14.34 24.92 -5.54
N TRP A 235 -14.49 24.98 -6.86
CA TRP A 235 -15.09 23.89 -7.62
C TRP A 235 -14.33 22.59 -7.41
N ALA A 236 -13.02 22.59 -7.68
CA ALA A 236 -12.23 21.36 -7.63
C ALA A 236 -12.15 20.76 -6.21
N ARG A 237 -12.00 21.60 -5.18
CA ARG A 237 -11.95 21.15 -3.77
C ARG A 237 -13.31 20.71 -3.23
N GLY A 238 -14.41 21.15 -3.84
CA GLY A 238 -15.77 20.72 -3.51
C GLY A 238 -16.17 19.36 -4.09
N LEU A 239 -15.34 18.76 -4.95
CA LEU A 239 -15.66 17.49 -5.62
C LEU A 239 -15.56 16.29 -4.66
N GLY A 240 -16.58 15.43 -4.71
CA GLY A 240 -16.60 14.10 -4.10
C GLY A 240 -16.89 13.04 -5.16
N ILE A 241 -15.85 12.44 -5.74
CA ILE A 241 -15.98 11.49 -6.87
C ILE A 241 -15.42 10.14 -6.45
N GLY A 242 -16.20 9.08 -6.64
CA GLY A 242 -15.79 7.70 -6.36
C GLY A 242 -15.39 7.46 -4.89
N GLY A 243 -15.94 8.24 -3.95
CA GLY A 243 -15.59 8.19 -2.53
C GLY A 243 -14.36 9.02 -2.13
N TYR A 244 -13.75 9.75 -3.07
CA TYR A 244 -12.56 10.57 -2.84
C TYR A 244 -12.88 12.07 -2.88
N THR A 245 -12.25 12.83 -1.98
CA THR A 245 -12.46 14.28 -1.78
C THR A 245 -11.16 15.10 -1.91
N ASP A 246 -10.07 14.46 -2.37
CA ASP A 246 -8.72 15.03 -2.53
C ASP A 246 -8.47 15.55 -3.97
N TRP A 247 -9.54 15.91 -4.69
CA TRP A 247 -9.49 16.45 -6.05
C TRP A 247 -8.98 17.90 -6.08
N ALA A 248 -8.13 18.22 -7.04
CA ALA A 248 -7.61 19.57 -7.29
C ALA A 248 -7.42 19.80 -8.79
N PRO A 249 -7.34 21.04 -9.29
CA PRO A 249 -6.94 21.27 -10.67
C PRO A 249 -5.46 20.88 -10.86
N PRO A 250 -5.05 20.42 -12.05
CA PRO A 250 -3.68 20.03 -12.31
C PRO A 250 -2.75 21.25 -12.28
N ALA A 251 -1.55 21.10 -11.72
CA ALA A 251 -0.52 22.13 -11.85
C ALA A 251 0.03 22.19 -13.29
N TYR A 252 0.75 23.26 -13.60
CA TYR A 252 1.36 23.53 -14.90
C TYR A 252 2.08 22.31 -15.52
N ASN A 253 3.06 21.73 -14.82
CA ASN A 253 3.84 20.59 -15.34
C ASN A 253 2.96 19.33 -15.49
N VAL A 254 1.94 19.16 -14.65
CA VAL A 254 1.03 18.01 -14.69
C VAL A 254 0.13 18.06 -15.91
N ILE A 255 -0.52 19.20 -16.17
CA ILE A 255 -1.42 19.33 -17.33
C ILE A 255 -0.64 19.27 -18.64
N GLN A 256 0.57 19.85 -18.67
CA GLN A 256 1.46 19.74 -19.83
C GLN A 256 1.88 18.29 -20.09
N ALA A 257 2.23 17.53 -19.05
CA ALA A 257 2.57 16.11 -19.19
C ALA A 257 1.38 15.28 -19.69
N ILE A 258 0.16 15.56 -19.21
CA ILE A 258 -1.07 14.93 -19.70
C ILE A 258 -1.26 15.22 -21.19
N ALA A 259 -1.19 16.48 -21.61
CA ALA A 259 -1.36 16.86 -23.02
C ALA A 259 -0.28 16.23 -23.92
N ALA A 260 0.98 16.23 -23.47
CA ALA A 260 2.09 15.60 -24.19
C ALA A 260 1.86 14.09 -24.40
N LYS A 261 1.35 13.38 -23.37
CA LYS A 261 1.01 11.95 -23.47
C LYS A 261 -0.14 11.68 -24.44
N LEU A 262 -1.17 12.53 -24.47
CA LEU A 262 -2.26 12.38 -25.42
C LEU A 262 -1.77 12.58 -26.86
N ARG A 263 -0.88 13.56 -27.09
CA ARG A 263 -0.33 13.86 -28.42
C ARG A 263 0.65 12.81 -28.93
N SER A 264 1.31 12.05 -28.03
CA SER A 264 2.25 11.00 -28.44
C SER A 264 1.56 9.72 -28.93
N GLY A 265 0.24 9.70 -29.12
CA GLY A 265 -0.53 8.52 -29.57
C GLY A 265 -0.70 7.43 -28.50
N VAL A 266 -0.21 7.66 -27.28
CA VAL A 266 -0.36 6.70 -26.15
C VAL A 266 -1.83 6.54 -25.75
N ALA A 267 -2.68 7.48 -26.16
CA ALA A 267 -4.11 7.49 -25.88
C ALA A 267 -4.96 6.64 -26.86
N ASP A 268 -4.40 6.10 -27.94
CA ASP A 268 -5.17 5.57 -29.08
C ASP A 268 -6.05 4.35 -28.73
N SER A 269 -5.70 3.60 -27.68
CA SER A 269 -6.49 2.49 -27.11
C SER A 269 -7.21 2.83 -25.80
N THR A 270 -7.16 4.08 -25.37
CA THR A 270 -7.62 4.55 -24.06
C THR A 270 -8.98 5.26 -24.18
N PRO A 271 -9.72 5.46 -23.08
CA PRO A 271 -10.96 6.23 -23.14
C PRO A 271 -10.74 7.74 -23.43
N PHE A 272 -9.48 8.20 -23.46
CA PHE A 272 -9.08 9.60 -23.75
C PHE A 272 -8.77 9.87 -25.22
N LYS A 273 -8.84 8.86 -26.11
CA LYS A 273 -8.73 9.07 -27.55
C LYS A 273 -9.80 10.04 -28.04
N ALA A 274 -9.56 10.72 -29.17
CA ALA A 274 -10.56 11.59 -29.79
C ALA A 274 -11.91 10.86 -29.98
N GLY A 275 -13.01 11.50 -29.56
CA GLY A 275 -14.35 10.91 -29.56
C GLY A 275 -14.63 9.89 -28.44
N GLY A 276 -13.65 9.58 -27.59
CA GLY A 276 -13.82 8.73 -26.42
C GLY A 276 -14.60 9.40 -25.29
N ALA A 277 -15.21 8.60 -24.40
CA ALA A 277 -16.00 9.09 -23.27
C ALA A 277 -15.22 9.98 -22.28
N GLN A 278 -13.89 9.88 -22.28
CA GLN A 278 -13.00 10.67 -21.43
C GLN A 278 -12.13 11.63 -22.25
N ALA A 279 -12.42 11.84 -23.54
CA ALA A 279 -11.67 12.75 -24.40
C ALA A 279 -11.74 14.19 -23.88
N TYR A 280 -10.60 14.88 -23.90
CA TYR A 280 -10.58 16.34 -23.73
C TYR A 280 -11.24 17.00 -24.93
N GLU A 281 -11.93 18.11 -24.68
CA GLU A 281 -12.37 18.99 -25.76
C GLU A 281 -11.17 19.73 -26.36
N ALA A 282 -11.19 20.00 -27.66
CA ALA A 282 -10.14 20.73 -28.36
C ALA A 282 -10.21 22.25 -28.07
N VAL A 283 -10.07 22.61 -26.80
CA VAL A 283 -10.15 23.98 -26.27
C VAL A 283 -9.15 24.16 -25.12
N PRO A 284 -8.96 25.38 -24.58
CA PRO A 284 -8.06 25.60 -23.47
C PRO A 284 -8.60 25.13 -22.12
N TYR A 285 -7.72 24.51 -21.34
CA TYR A 285 -7.96 24.05 -19.97
C TYR A 285 -7.02 24.72 -18.99
N TRP A 286 -7.57 25.24 -17.90
CA TRP A 286 -6.84 25.85 -16.81
C TRP A 286 -5.90 24.86 -16.10
N SER A 287 -4.74 25.38 -15.72
CA SER A 287 -3.94 24.81 -14.64
C SER A 287 -4.27 25.50 -13.31
N ALA A 288 -3.87 24.89 -12.21
CA ALA A 288 -3.91 25.47 -10.88
C ALA A 288 -2.84 26.55 -10.65
N THR A 289 -1.98 26.84 -11.62
CA THR A 289 -0.74 27.57 -11.42
C THR A 289 -0.83 29.00 -11.95
N GLN A 290 -0.58 29.98 -11.07
CA GLN A 290 -0.40 31.38 -11.45
C GLN A 290 0.92 31.56 -12.20
N HIS A 291 0.95 32.48 -13.18
CA HIS A 291 2.22 32.84 -13.81
C HIS A 291 3.14 33.55 -12.81
N PRO A 292 4.39 33.08 -12.60
CA PRO A 292 5.25 33.56 -11.51
C PRO A 292 5.61 35.04 -11.63
N SER A 293 5.84 35.53 -12.85
CA SER A 293 6.22 36.93 -13.10
C SER A 293 5.06 37.86 -13.46
N THR A 294 3.92 37.31 -13.86
CA THR A 294 2.77 38.07 -14.36
C THR A 294 1.58 37.68 -13.50
N THR A 295 1.51 38.25 -12.31
CA THR A 295 0.62 37.78 -11.25
C THR A 295 -0.87 37.97 -11.54
N THR A 296 -1.22 38.68 -12.61
CA THR A 296 -2.58 38.85 -13.12
C THR A 296 -3.02 37.73 -14.07
N THR A 297 -2.12 36.83 -14.46
CA THR A 297 -2.38 35.71 -15.37
C THR A 297 -2.16 34.35 -14.72
N ALA A 298 -2.77 33.32 -15.30
CA ALA A 298 -2.60 31.92 -14.93
C ALA A 298 -2.32 31.08 -16.17
N TRP A 299 -1.66 29.94 -15.98
CA TRP A 299 -1.32 29.04 -17.07
C TRP A 299 -2.50 28.17 -17.49
N TYR A 300 -2.58 27.89 -18.79
CA TYR A 300 -3.50 26.93 -19.39
C TYR A 300 -2.77 26.09 -20.44
N VAL A 301 -3.37 24.96 -20.83
CA VAL A 301 -2.97 24.17 -21.99
C VAL A 301 -4.13 24.11 -22.97
N ASP A 302 -3.87 24.41 -24.24
CA ASP A 302 -4.82 24.22 -25.31
C ASP A 302 -4.76 22.78 -25.82
N PHE A 303 -5.85 22.03 -25.69
CA PHE A 303 -5.90 20.64 -26.14
C PHE A 303 -6.15 20.49 -27.65
N SER A 304 -6.40 21.58 -28.38
CA SER A 304 -6.48 21.55 -29.85
C SER A 304 -5.11 21.32 -30.50
N ASP A 305 -4.06 21.96 -29.98
CA ASP A 305 -2.71 21.93 -30.53
C ASP A 305 -1.61 21.58 -29.51
N GLY A 306 -1.96 21.43 -28.24
CA GLY A 306 -1.04 21.15 -27.14
C GLY A 306 -0.23 22.35 -26.68
N SER A 307 -0.54 23.56 -27.15
CA SER A 307 0.18 24.77 -26.78
C SER A 307 -0.05 25.11 -25.30
N VAL A 308 0.98 25.69 -24.69
CA VAL A 308 0.95 26.10 -23.29
C VAL A 308 1.19 27.60 -23.24
N ALA A 309 0.28 28.33 -22.60
CA ALA A 309 0.34 29.78 -22.50
C ALA A 309 -0.30 30.28 -21.21
N SER A 310 -0.22 31.58 -20.95
CA SER A 310 -0.91 32.21 -19.82
C SER A 310 -1.83 33.32 -20.29
N THR A 311 -2.91 33.52 -19.56
CA THR A 311 -3.92 34.55 -19.86
C THR A 311 -4.54 35.06 -18.57
N TYR A 312 -5.33 36.12 -18.65
CA TYR A 312 -5.95 36.75 -17.48
C TYR A 312 -6.84 35.78 -16.70
N LYS A 313 -6.72 35.83 -15.38
CA LYS A 313 -7.38 34.90 -14.45
C LYS A 313 -8.91 34.93 -14.49
N ASN A 314 -9.50 36.04 -14.92
CA ASN A 314 -10.94 36.22 -15.05
C ASN A 314 -11.49 35.71 -16.39
N GLY A 315 -10.65 35.12 -17.25
CA GLY A 315 -11.11 34.38 -18.41
C GLY A 315 -11.86 33.10 -18.03
N SER A 316 -12.82 32.71 -18.85
CA SER A 316 -13.59 31.49 -18.68
C SER A 316 -13.01 30.39 -19.58
N TYR A 317 -12.46 29.35 -18.97
CA TYR A 317 -11.90 28.19 -19.67
C TYR A 317 -12.31 26.90 -19.00
N ARG A 318 -12.00 25.76 -19.62
CA ARG A 318 -12.31 24.46 -19.03
C ARG A 318 -11.37 24.12 -17.90
N ALA A 319 -11.77 23.21 -17.03
CA ALA A 319 -10.88 22.59 -16.06
C ALA A 319 -11.26 21.15 -15.85
N ARG A 320 -10.27 20.29 -15.62
CA ARG A 320 -10.50 18.89 -15.27
C ARG A 320 -9.72 18.56 -14.02
N ALA A 321 -10.40 18.08 -13.00
CA ALA A 321 -9.76 17.79 -11.73
C ALA A 321 -8.86 16.55 -11.83
N VAL A 322 -7.80 16.57 -11.05
CA VAL A 322 -6.87 15.47 -10.85
C VAL A 322 -6.70 15.20 -9.36
N ARG A 323 -6.32 13.99 -9.02
CA ARG A 323 -5.85 13.63 -7.67
C ARG A 323 -4.51 12.90 -7.79
N ARG A 324 -3.82 12.77 -6.66
CA ARG A 324 -2.49 12.17 -6.61
C ARG A 324 -2.45 11.02 -5.62
N ILE A 325 -1.76 9.95 -5.98
CA ILE A 325 -1.52 8.79 -5.13
C ILE A 325 -0.01 8.61 -5.02
N LYS A 326 0.51 8.59 -3.79
CA LYS A 326 1.95 8.43 -3.55
C LYS A 326 2.42 7.04 -4.00
N LEU A 327 3.59 6.97 -4.64
CA LEU A 327 4.24 5.77 -5.17
C LEU A 327 5.41 5.29 -4.33
#